data_AF-A0A519S5V1-F1
#
_entry.id   AF-A0A519S5V1-F1
#
_cell.length_a   1.000
_cell.length_b   1.000
_cell.length_c   1.000
_cell.angle_alpha   90.00
_cell.angle_beta   90.00
_cell.angle_gamma   90.00
#
_symmetry.space_group_name_H-M   'P 1'
#
loop_
_entity.id
_entity.type
_entity.pdbx_description
1 polymer ?
#
loop_
_entity_poly.entity_id
_entity_poly.type
_entity_poly.pdbx_seq_one_letter_code
_entity_poly.pdbx_strand_id
1 'polypeptide(L)'
;MDLDKAWHALHYLLTGTAWGGEEPACYLVMGGEQIGDEEEHDVRYGPARLLSPAEVAALAAVAAVLTPAEIQKRLNPEEMTRLKIYPEVWSRTGQDAQDNYDYLLEYAVELQGFLSRAADLRQAVIIYLV
;
A
#
# COMPACT_ATOMS: atom_id res chain seq x y z
N MET A 1 -4.89 9.62 6.91
CA MET A 1 -4.32 8.37 7.45
C MET A 1 -2.84 8.40 7.14
N ASP A 2 -2.03 7.82 8.01
CA ASP A 2 -0.60 7.62 7.80
C ASP A 2 -0.35 6.11 7.81
N LEU A 3 0.41 5.59 6.83
CA LEU A 3 0.79 4.17 6.77
C LEU A 3 2.22 3.94 7.26
N ASP A 4 2.86 4.97 7.83
CA ASP A 4 4.27 4.99 8.20
C ASP A 4 5.13 4.42 7.07
N LYS A 5 5.87 3.33 7.31
CA LYS A 5 6.74 2.69 6.31
C LYS A 5 6.13 1.45 5.67
N ALA A 6 4.86 1.15 5.98
CA ALA A 6 4.18 -0.07 5.51
C ALA A 6 3.69 0.05 4.05
N TRP A 7 3.57 1.25 3.49
CA TRP A 7 2.92 1.49 2.20
C TRP A 7 3.44 0.60 1.05
N HIS A 8 4.76 0.40 0.95
CA HIS A 8 5.36 -0.37 -0.14
C HIS A 8 5.14 -1.87 0.06
N ALA A 9 5.19 -2.34 1.31
CA ALA A 9 4.89 -3.73 1.64
C ALA A 9 3.40 -4.05 1.45
N LEU A 10 2.49 -3.15 1.83
CA LEU A 10 1.06 -3.31 1.56
C LEU A 10 0.78 -3.33 0.06
N HIS A 11 1.45 -2.48 -0.73
CA HIS A 11 1.39 -2.56 -2.19
C HIS A 11 1.85 -3.94 -2.70
N TYR A 12 3.01 -4.42 -2.25
CA TYR A 12 3.50 -5.75 -2.63
C TYR A 12 2.53 -6.87 -2.23
N LEU A 13 1.89 -6.81 -1.06
CA LEU A 13 0.91 -7.82 -0.65
C LEU A 13 -0.35 -7.80 -1.53
N LEU A 14 -0.70 -6.65 -2.11
CA LEU A 14 -1.81 -6.53 -3.06
C LEU A 14 -1.44 -6.99 -4.47
N THR A 15 -0.24 -6.64 -4.95
CA THR A 15 0.14 -6.77 -6.37
C THR A 15 1.14 -7.86 -6.67
N GLY A 16 1.92 -8.29 -5.68
CA GLY A 16 3.10 -9.16 -5.87
C GLY A 16 4.29 -8.45 -6.52
N THR A 17 4.26 -7.11 -6.66
CA THR A 17 5.31 -6.33 -7.32
C THR A 17 5.79 -5.18 -6.44
N ALA A 18 6.93 -4.58 -6.78
CA ALA A 18 7.45 -3.40 -6.05
C ALA A 18 6.72 -2.11 -6.46
N TRP A 19 6.61 -1.86 -7.77
CA TRP A 19 6.14 -0.57 -8.29
C TRP A 19 5.03 -0.69 -9.33
N GLY A 20 4.60 -1.92 -9.64
CA GLY A 20 3.71 -2.23 -10.75
C GLY A 20 2.38 -2.81 -10.29
N GLY A 21 1.81 -3.68 -11.12
CA GLY A 21 0.55 -4.36 -10.82
C GLY A 21 -0.64 -3.76 -11.55
N GLU A 22 -1.71 -4.54 -11.60
CA GLU A 22 -2.93 -4.16 -12.31
C GLU A 22 -3.84 -3.31 -11.43
N GLU A 23 -4.57 -2.40 -12.07
CA GLU A 23 -5.59 -1.62 -11.39
C GLU A 23 -6.76 -2.52 -10.96
N PRO A 24 -7.33 -2.31 -9.75
CA PRO A 24 -7.04 -1.21 -8.82
C PRO A 24 -5.98 -1.54 -7.75
N ALA A 25 -5.35 -2.72 -7.79
CA ALA A 25 -4.46 -3.20 -6.73
C ALA A 25 -3.20 -2.34 -6.56
N CYS A 26 -2.75 -1.69 -7.63
CA CYS A 26 -1.54 -0.86 -7.63
C CYS A 26 -1.72 0.56 -7.09
N TYR A 27 -2.97 0.98 -6.77
CA TYR A 27 -3.31 2.37 -6.41
C TYR A 27 -2.54 2.99 -5.25
N LEU A 28 -2.02 2.19 -4.31
CA LEU A 28 -1.13 2.70 -3.25
C LEU A 28 0.15 3.35 -3.79
N VAL A 29 0.64 2.92 -4.96
CA VAL A 29 1.95 3.36 -5.51
C VAL A 29 1.84 4.01 -6.90
N MET A 30 0.90 3.57 -7.74
CA MET A 30 0.69 4.13 -9.08
C MET A 30 -0.79 4.18 -9.45
N GLY A 31 -1.15 4.80 -10.58
CA GLY A 31 -2.56 4.99 -10.97
C GLY A 31 -3.22 6.18 -10.28
N GLY A 32 -4.49 6.43 -10.61
CA GLY A 32 -5.16 7.71 -10.31
C GLY A 32 -4.62 8.87 -11.15
N GLU A 33 -5.08 10.08 -10.84
CA GLU A 33 -4.66 11.32 -11.50
C GLU A 33 -3.55 12.00 -10.70
N GLN A 34 -2.40 12.31 -11.32
CA GLN A 34 -1.35 13.08 -10.64
C GLN A 34 -1.83 14.53 -10.38
N ILE A 35 -1.55 15.04 -9.18
CA ILE A 35 -1.77 16.43 -8.79
C ILE A 35 -0.41 17.12 -8.65
N GLY A 36 -0.13 18.08 -9.54
CA GLY A 36 1.09 18.87 -9.56
C GLY A 36 2.13 18.34 -10.55
N ASP A 37 3.11 19.18 -10.88
CA ASP A 37 4.14 18.87 -11.89
C ASP A 37 5.33 18.14 -11.27
N GLU A 38 5.89 17.17 -12.02
CA GLU A 38 7.06 16.38 -11.63
C GLU A 38 8.33 17.24 -11.51
N GLU A 39 8.42 18.35 -12.27
CA GLU A 39 9.60 19.22 -12.28
C GLU A 39 9.63 20.23 -11.11
N GLU A 40 8.48 20.51 -10.49
CA GLU A 40 8.38 21.49 -9.39
C GLU A 40 8.49 20.86 -8.00
N HIS A 41 8.31 19.56 -7.88
CA HIS A 41 8.32 18.85 -6.60
C HIS A 41 9.49 17.85 -6.55
N ASP A 42 10.54 18.18 -5.79
CA ASP A 42 11.67 17.29 -5.46
C ASP A 42 11.22 16.19 -4.47
N VAL A 43 10.25 15.37 -4.90
CA VAL A 43 9.67 14.27 -4.13
C VAL A 43 10.17 12.96 -4.68
N ARG A 44 10.86 12.21 -3.81
CA ARG A 44 11.53 10.94 -4.13
C ARG A 44 10.63 9.91 -4.82
N TYR A 45 9.32 9.99 -4.62
CA TYR A 45 8.32 9.05 -5.13
C TYR A 45 7.29 9.68 -6.09
N GLY A 46 7.57 10.89 -6.60
CA GLY A 46 6.71 11.61 -7.52
C GLY A 46 5.58 12.41 -6.84
N PRO A 47 4.76 13.12 -7.63
CA PRO A 47 3.71 13.98 -7.13
C PRO A 47 2.60 13.21 -6.40
N ALA A 48 1.78 13.94 -5.64
CA ALA A 48 0.57 13.38 -5.04
C ALA A 48 -0.39 12.88 -6.13
N ARG A 49 -1.25 11.91 -5.80
CA ARG A 49 -2.19 11.30 -6.73
C ARG A 49 -3.60 11.33 -6.17
N LEU A 50 -4.58 11.61 -7.00
CA LEU A 50 -6.00 11.63 -6.71
C LEU A 50 -6.65 10.33 -7.18
N LEU A 51 -7.36 9.66 -6.28
CA LEU A 51 -8.31 8.62 -6.61
C LEU A 51 -9.72 9.21 -6.56
N SER A 52 -10.46 9.05 -7.65
CA SER A 52 -11.88 9.34 -7.71
C SER A 52 -12.67 8.44 -6.73
N PRO A 53 -13.92 8.80 -6.36
CA PRO A 53 -14.74 7.96 -5.50
C PRO A 53 -14.94 6.53 -6.03
N ALA A 54 -14.96 6.34 -7.35
CA ALA A 54 -15.08 5.02 -7.97
C ALA A 54 -13.80 4.19 -7.80
N GLU A 55 -12.64 4.80 -7.99
CA GLU A 55 -11.34 4.15 -7.78
C GLU A 55 -11.10 3.83 -6.31
N VAL A 56 -11.54 4.69 -5.39
CA VAL A 56 -11.49 4.42 -3.94
C VAL A 56 -12.34 3.21 -3.59
N ALA A 57 -13.57 3.11 -4.11
CA ALA A 57 -14.41 1.93 -3.90
C ALA A 57 -13.78 0.65 -4.48
N ALA A 58 -13.14 0.74 -5.65
CA ALA A 58 -12.43 -0.38 -6.27
C ALA A 58 -11.21 -0.83 -5.44
N LEU A 59 -10.41 0.12 -4.95
CA LEU A 59 -9.29 -0.17 -4.06
C LEU A 59 -9.76 -0.76 -2.73
N ALA A 60 -10.84 -0.24 -2.14
CA ALA A 60 -11.41 -0.78 -0.91
C ALA A 60 -11.81 -2.26 -1.06
N ALA A 61 -12.43 -2.62 -2.19
CA ALA A 61 -12.83 -3.99 -2.48
C ALA A 61 -11.62 -4.93 -2.61
N VAL A 62 -10.54 -4.49 -3.26
CA VAL A 62 -9.31 -5.30 -3.40
C VAL A 62 -8.54 -5.36 -2.08
N ALA A 63 -8.45 -4.26 -1.32
CA ALA A 63 -7.76 -4.20 -0.04
C ALA A 63 -8.36 -5.12 1.02
N ALA A 64 -9.66 -5.45 0.92
CA ALA A 64 -10.33 -6.42 1.79
C ALA A 64 -9.73 -7.83 1.72
N VAL A 65 -8.93 -8.15 0.69
CA VAL A 65 -8.23 -9.43 0.60
C VAL A 65 -7.09 -9.58 1.61
N LEU A 66 -6.58 -8.48 2.17
CA LEU A 66 -5.48 -8.47 3.16
C LEU A 66 -5.96 -8.92 4.54
N THR A 67 -6.45 -10.15 4.62
CA THR A 67 -6.79 -10.82 5.89
C THR A 67 -5.53 -11.35 6.56
N PRO A 68 -5.53 -11.67 7.87
CA PRO A 68 -4.39 -12.29 8.54
C PRO A 68 -3.82 -13.50 7.78
N ALA A 69 -4.70 -14.38 7.30
CA ALA A 69 -4.31 -15.56 6.54
C ALA A 69 -3.69 -15.23 5.17
N GLU A 70 -4.21 -14.23 4.45
CA GLU A 70 -3.67 -13.83 3.16
C GLU A 70 -2.36 -13.04 3.31
N ILE A 71 -2.22 -12.20 4.34
CA ILE A 71 -0.94 -11.55 4.66
C ILE A 71 0.10 -12.61 4.96
N GLN A 72 -0.21 -13.58 5.83
CA GLN A 72 0.71 -14.66 6.17
C GLN A 72 1.12 -15.48 4.95
N LYS A 73 0.19 -15.72 4.02
CA LYS A 73 0.42 -16.48 2.80
C LYS A 73 1.26 -15.72 1.76
N ARG A 74 1.07 -14.40 1.65
CA ARG A 74 1.73 -13.56 0.63
C ARG A 74 3.03 -12.94 1.12
N LEU A 75 3.24 -12.85 2.43
CA LEU A 75 4.47 -12.34 3.03
C LEU A 75 5.64 -13.26 2.67
N ASN A 76 6.51 -12.79 1.79
CA ASN A 76 7.73 -13.48 1.38
C ASN A 76 8.94 -12.56 1.62
N PRO A 77 9.57 -12.65 2.81
CA PRO A 77 10.67 -11.76 3.17
C PRO A 77 11.87 -11.82 2.22
N GLU A 78 12.19 -13.00 1.68
CA GLU A 78 13.30 -13.16 0.73
C GLU A 78 13.03 -12.44 -0.58
N GLU A 79 11.81 -12.56 -1.10
CA GLU A 79 11.39 -11.85 -2.30
C GLU A 79 11.30 -10.35 -2.08
N MET A 80 10.77 -9.91 -0.93
CA MET A 80 10.69 -8.50 -0.59
C MET A 80 12.08 -7.86 -0.50
N THR A 81 13.06 -8.56 0.06
CA THR A 81 14.47 -8.11 0.06
C THR A 81 15.04 -8.06 -1.36
N ARG A 82 14.77 -9.07 -2.20
CA ARG A 82 15.22 -9.08 -3.61
C ARG A 82 14.62 -7.92 -4.42
N LEU A 83 13.35 -7.62 -4.20
CA LEU A 83 12.61 -6.53 -4.85
C LEU A 83 12.91 -5.16 -4.24
N LYS A 84 13.71 -5.11 -3.17
CA LYS A 84 14.02 -3.89 -2.41
C LYS A 84 12.75 -3.15 -1.95
N ILE A 85 11.78 -3.91 -1.43
CA ILE A 85 10.56 -3.34 -0.86
C ILE A 85 10.96 -2.48 0.33
N TYR A 86 10.67 -1.19 0.27
CA TYR A 86 10.96 -0.23 1.33
C TYR A 86 10.31 -0.68 2.65
N PRO A 87 10.96 -0.54 3.81
CA PRO A 87 12.27 0.07 4.04
C PRO A 87 13.44 -0.93 4.01
N GLU A 88 13.31 -2.06 3.32
CA GLU A 88 14.36 -3.08 3.14
C GLU A 88 14.76 -3.80 4.46
N VAL A 89 13.80 -4.00 5.36
CA VAL A 89 14.02 -4.66 6.67
C VAL A 89 13.22 -5.96 6.85
N TRP A 90 12.66 -6.50 5.78
CA TRP A 90 11.64 -7.55 5.86
C TRP A 90 12.21 -8.94 6.21
N SER A 91 13.46 -9.23 5.81
CA SER A 91 14.14 -10.53 6.03
C SER A 91 14.71 -10.73 7.45
N ARG A 92 14.09 -10.14 8.46
CA ARG A 92 14.41 -10.42 9.87
C ARG A 92 13.88 -11.80 10.27
N THR A 93 14.40 -12.36 11.37
CA THR A 93 14.12 -13.74 11.81
C THR A 93 13.70 -13.81 13.27
N GLY A 94 12.99 -14.86 13.67
CA GLY A 94 12.56 -15.05 15.06
C GLY A 94 11.46 -14.06 15.44
N GLN A 95 11.58 -13.43 16.62
CA GLN A 95 10.59 -12.46 17.10
C GLN A 95 10.43 -11.29 16.14
N ASP A 96 11.52 -10.77 15.58
CA ASP A 96 11.48 -9.66 14.63
C ASP A 96 10.67 -9.98 13.35
N ALA A 97 10.60 -11.25 12.95
CA ALA A 97 9.78 -11.67 11.81
C ALA A 97 8.29 -11.63 12.15
N GLN A 98 7.94 -12.00 13.39
CA GLN A 98 6.59 -11.88 13.92
C GLN A 98 6.19 -10.41 14.05
N ASP A 99 7.09 -9.56 14.56
CA ASP A 99 6.87 -8.12 14.68
C ASP A 99 6.62 -7.47 13.29
N ASN A 100 7.34 -7.89 12.25
CA ASN A 100 7.08 -7.45 10.87
C ASN A 100 5.67 -7.86 10.40
N TYR A 101 5.23 -9.07 10.70
CA TYR A 101 3.89 -9.54 10.33
C TYR A 101 2.80 -8.76 11.10
N ASP A 102 2.96 -8.59 12.41
CA ASP A 102 2.00 -7.89 13.25
C ASP A 102 1.88 -6.41 12.84
N TYR A 103 3.01 -5.77 12.52
CA TYR A 103 3.06 -4.42 11.96
C TYR A 103 2.29 -4.31 10.62
N LEU A 104 2.49 -5.25 9.69
CA LEU A 104 1.76 -5.25 8.42
C LEU A 104 0.26 -5.50 8.61
N LEU A 105 -0.11 -6.35 9.57
CA LEU A 105 -1.50 -6.62 9.89
C LEU A 105 -2.19 -5.37 10.48
N GLU A 106 -1.54 -4.67 11.40
CA GLU A 106 -2.03 -3.41 11.98
C GLU A 106 -2.36 -2.39 10.89
N TYR A 107 -1.40 -2.08 10.02
CA TYR A 107 -1.61 -1.09 8.95
C TYR A 107 -2.56 -1.58 7.85
N ALA A 108 -2.65 -2.89 7.59
CA ALA A 108 -3.66 -3.43 6.67
C ALA A 108 -5.08 -3.20 7.19
N VAL A 109 -5.32 -3.44 8.49
CA VAL A 109 -6.62 -3.20 9.14
C VAL A 109 -6.96 -1.72 9.13
N GLU A 110 -5.99 -0.86 9.43
CA GLU A 110 -6.16 0.59 9.34
C GLU A 110 -6.53 1.04 7.93
N LEU A 111 -5.77 0.62 6.92
CA LEU A 111 -6.00 0.94 5.52
C LEU A 111 -7.40 0.50 5.07
N GLN A 112 -7.78 -0.74 5.38
CA GLN A 112 -9.12 -1.27 5.06
C GLN A 112 -10.22 -0.42 5.70
N GLY A 113 -10.06 -0.08 6.99
CA GLY A 113 -11.03 0.77 7.70
C GLY A 113 -11.14 2.16 7.09
N PHE A 114 -10.02 2.77 6.70
CA PHE A 114 -10.01 4.08 6.04
C PHE A 114 -10.69 4.03 4.66
N LEU A 115 -10.30 3.08 3.81
CA LEU A 115 -10.84 2.93 2.46
C LEU A 115 -12.32 2.58 2.47
N SER A 116 -12.76 1.70 3.37
CA SER A 116 -14.19 1.36 3.53
C SER A 116 -15.01 2.61 3.86
N ARG A 117 -14.58 3.41 4.84
CA ARG A 117 -15.28 4.65 5.19
C ARG A 117 -15.29 5.67 4.06
N ALA A 118 -14.16 5.84 3.37
CA ALA A 118 -14.07 6.75 2.23
C ALA A 118 -15.00 6.32 1.08
N ALA A 119 -15.06 5.01 0.80
CA ALA A 119 -15.97 4.43 -0.19
C ALA A 119 -17.44 4.63 0.19
N ASP A 120 -17.82 4.33 1.44
CA ASP A 120 -19.19 4.50 1.95
C ASP A 120 -19.67 5.96 1.86
N LEU A 121 -18.76 6.90 2.12
CA LEU A 121 -19.03 8.33 2.02
C LEU A 121 -18.86 8.90 0.60
N ARG A 122 -18.47 8.08 -0.38
CA ARG A 122 -18.16 8.46 -1.77
C ARG A 122 -17.16 9.61 -1.87
N GLN A 123 -16.10 9.53 -1.07
CA GLN A 123 -15.02 10.51 -1.03
C GLN A 123 -13.93 10.17 -2.05
N ALA A 124 -13.33 11.20 -2.63
CA ALA A 124 -12.04 11.08 -3.29
C ALA A 124 -10.93 10.98 -2.24
N VAL A 125 -9.81 10.33 -2.59
CA VAL A 125 -8.65 10.18 -1.71
C VAL A 125 -7.41 10.72 -2.42
N ILE A 126 -6.61 11.50 -1.70
CA ILE A 126 -5.28 11.90 -2.15
C ILE A 126 -4.25 10.98 -1.50
N ILE A 127 -3.34 10.44 -2.30
CA ILE A 127 -2.20 9.64 -1.87
C ILE A 127 -0.94 10.44 -2.11
N TYR A 128 -0.08 10.51 -1.09
CA TYR A 128 1.20 11.19 -1.14
C TYR A 128 2.24 10.36 -0.39
N LEU A 129 3.41 10.15 -0.99
CA LEU A 129 4.49 9.33 -0.46
C LEU A 129 5.71 10.21 -0.18
N VAL A 130 6.32 10.06 1.00
CA VAL A 130 7.47 10.83 1.48
C VAL A 130 8.59 9.94 1.98
#